data_AF-A0AAE4E383-F1
#
_entry.id   AF-A0AAE4E383-F1
#
_cell.length_a   1.000
_cell.length_b   1.000
_cell.length_c   1.000
_cell.angle_alpha   90.00
_cell.angle_beta   90.00
_cell.angle_gamma   90.00
#
_symmetry.space_group_name_H-M   'P 1'
#
loop_
_entity.id
_entity.type
_entity.pdbx_description
1 polymer ?
#
loop_
_entity_poly.entity_id
_entity_poly.type
_entity_poly.pdbx_seq_one_letter_code
_entity_poly.pdbx_strand_id
1 'polypeptide(L)'
;MNTNTSQQFKSLRDEVDNNKKQANAGISGAMAGLPQVQTNQRVMFSAGGATYNSESALAVGASVNFNSHVIAKVSFSDDTANNMGASVGIGMGF
;
A
#
# COMPACT_ATOMS: atom_id res chain seq x y z
N MET A 1 -11.68 -41.78 14.03
CA MET A 1 -10.63 -41.04 13.29
C MET A 1 -11.33 -40.11 12.29
N ASN A 2 -11.80 -38.93 12.70
CA ASN A 2 -12.45 -38.00 11.75
C ASN A 2 -12.54 -36.54 12.21
N THR A 3 -11.86 -36.16 13.30
CA THR A 3 -11.89 -34.80 13.85
C THR A 3 -10.66 -33.98 13.41
N ASN A 4 -9.49 -34.62 13.34
CA ASN A 4 -8.25 -33.96 12.89
C ASN A 4 -8.33 -33.48 11.43
N THR A 5 -8.88 -34.28 10.51
CA THR A 5 -8.99 -33.90 9.09
C THR A 5 -9.97 -32.74 8.88
N SER A 6 -11.08 -32.71 9.61
CA SER A 6 -12.06 -31.61 9.56
C SER A 6 -11.51 -30.31 10.15
N GLN A 7 -10.72 -30.41 11.22
CA GLN A 7 -10.06 -29.27 11.84
C GLN A 7 -8.94 -28.71 10.94
N GLN A 8 -8.18 -29.59 10.29
CA GLN A 8 -7.17 -29.19 9.30
C GLN A 8 -7.82 -28.49 8.10
N PHE A 9 -8.93 -29.02 7.57
CA PHE A 9 -9.64 -28.41 6.45
C PHE A 9 -10.24 -27.04 6.81
N LYS A 10 -10.77 -26.90 8.03
CA LYS A 10 -11.26 -25.61 8.53
C LYS A 10 -10.12 -24.60 8.67
N SER A 11 -8.99 -25.02 9.23
CA SER A 11 -7.81 -24.16 9.40
C SER A 11 -7.26 -23.67 8.06
N LEU A 12 -7.18 -24.57 7.06
CA LEU A 12 -6.81 -24.21 5.69
C LEU A 12 -7.76 -23.18 5.08
N ARG A 13 -9.06 -23.35 5.27
CA ARG A 13 -10.06 -22.40 4.76
C ARG A 13 -9.91 -21.03 5.43
N ASP A 14 -9.73 -21.00 6.74
CA ASP A 14 -9.49 -19.77 7.50
C ASP A 14 -8.20 -19.09 7.03
N GLU A 15 -7.13 -19.84 6.75
CA GLU A 15 -5.87 -19.33 6.19
C GLU A 15 -6.05 -18.74 4.78
N VAL A 16 -6.80 -19.41 3.90
CA VAL A 16 -7.11 -18.92 2.55
C VAL A 16 -7.90 -17.61 2.60
N ASP A 17 -8.93 -17.54 3.44
CA ASP A 17 -9.75 -16.33 3.60
C ASP A 17 -8.92 -15.17 4.19
N ASN A 18 -8.05 -15.46 5.16
CA ASN A 18 -7.11 -14.47 5.71
C ASN A 18 -6.12 -13.97 4.66
N ASN A 19 -5.53 -14.86 3.86
CA ASN A 19 -4.62 -14.49 2.78
C ASN A 19 -5.33 -13.62 1.73
N LYS A 20 -6.56 -13.95 1.37
CA LYS A 20 -7.36 -13.13 0.46
C LYS A 20 -7.61 -11.74 1.03
N LYS A 21 -7.91 -11.64 2.33
CA LYS A 21 -8.10 -10.36 3.02
C LYS A 21 -6.82 -9.52 3.00
N GLN A 22 -5.69 -10.09 3.42
CA GLN A 22 -4.39 -9.42 3.43
C GLN A 22 -3.96 -8.97 2.04
N ALA A 23 -4.18 -9.80 1.01
CA ALA A 23 -3.88 -9.43 -0.37
C ALA A 23 -4.70 -8.22 -0.83
N ASN A 24 -6.01 -8.18 -0.54
CA ASN A 24 -6.86 -7.04 -0.92
C ASN A 24 -6.46 -5.76 -0.19
N ALA A 25 -6.13 -5.86 1.10
CA ALA A 25 -5.69 -4.74 1.92
C ALA A 25 -4.32 -4.19 1.45
N GLY A 26 -3.39 -5.07 1.07
CA GLY A 26 -2.12 -4.65 0.48
C GLY A 26 -2.30 -3.94 -0.87
N ILE A 27 -3.24 -4.40 -1.71
CA ILE A 27 -3.57 -3.75 -2.98
C ILE A 27 -4.18 -2.37 -2.74
N SER A 28 -5.11 -2.21 -1.80
CA SER A 28 -5.63 -0.87 -1.47
C SER A 28 -4.50 0.04 -1.00
N GLY A 29 -3.53 -0.45 -0.22
CA GLY A 29 -2.36 0.34 0.19
C GLY A 29 -1.52 0.83 -0.98
N ALA A 30 -1.27 -0.04 -1.96
CA ALA A 30 -0.56 0.32 -3.19
C ALA A 30 -1.35 1.29 -4.08
N MET A 31 -2.68 1.20 -4.04
CA MET A 31 -3.58 2.05 -4.83
C MET A 31 -3.84 3.42 -4.19
N ALA A 32 -3.41 3.64 -2.94
CA ALA A 32 -3.56 4.93 -2.26
C ALA A 32 -2.71 5.99 -2.98
N GLY A 33 -3.37 6.72 -3.87
CA GLY A 33 -2.74 7.70 -4.74
C GLY A 33 -2.13 8.85 -3.93
N LEU A 34 -0.82 9.00 -4.02
CA LEU A 34 -0.07 10.07 -3.36
C LEU A 34 0.37 11.11 -4.39
N PRO A 35 -0.14 12.36 -4.33
CA PRO A 35 0.33 13.44 -5.19
C PRO A 35 1.85 13.62 -5.14
N GLN A 36 2.45 13.96 -6.27
CA GLN A 36 3.88 14.23 -6.41
C GLN A 36 4.14 15.73 -6.48
N VAL A 37 5.27 16.17 -5.91
CA VAL A 37 5.73 17.55 -5.93
C VAL A 37 5.76 18.13 -7.35
N GLN A 38 5.22 19.34 -7.51
CA GLN A 38 5.24 20.06 -8.79
C GLN A 38 6.59 20.74 -9.01
N THR A 39 6.99 20.95 -10.27
CA THR A 39 8.31 21.50 -10.66
C THR A 39 8.69 22.80 -9.95
N ASN A 40 7.70 23.62 -9.57
CA ASN A 40 7.93 24.91 -8.89
C ASN A 40 8.09 24.80 -7.37
N GLN A 41 7.96 23.61 -6.80
CA GLN A 41 8.07 23.34 -5.36
C GLN A 41 9.23 22.38 -5.09
N ARG A 42 9.92 22.58 -3.96
CA ARG A 42 11.06 21.74 -3.58
C ARG A 42 10.64 20.48 -2.83
N VAL A 43 9.57 20.55 -2.03
CA VAL A 43 9.08 19.44 -1.19
C VAL A 43 7.56 19.42 -1.22
N MET A 44 6.95 18.25 -1.20
CA MET A 44 5.52 18.04 -1.02
C MET A 44 5.28 16.90 -0.04
N PHE A 45 4.38 17.12 0.92
CA PHE A 45 3.78 16.07 1.73
C PHE A 45 2.44 15.67 1.13
N SER A 46 2.17 14.38 1.12
CA SER A 46 1.01 13.77 0.47
C SER A 46 0.37 12.77 1.41
N ALA A 47 -0.95 12.69 1.36
CA ALA A 47 -1.74 11.65 2.00
C ALA A 47 -2.82 11.22 1.01
N GLY A 48 -3.11 9.94 0.98
CA GLY A 48 -4.06 9.33 0.07
C GLY A 48 -4.75 8.16 0.74
N GLY A 49 -5.96 7.86 0.30
CA GLY A 49 -6.69 6.68 0.71
C GLY A 49 -7.15 5.93 -0.52
N ALA A 50 -7.26 4.62 -0.41
CA ALA A 50 -7.85 3.79 -1.46
C ALA A 50 -8.63 2.64 -0.85
N THR A 51 -9.61 2.17 -1.60
CA THR A 51 -10.48 1.06 -1.24
C THR A 51 -10.38 0.02 -2.33
N TYR A 52 -10.16 -1.24 -1.97
CA TYR A 52 -10.07 -2.34 -2.91
C TYR A 52 -10.73 -3.58 -2.31
N ASN A 53 -11.72 -4.13 -3.02
CA ASN A 53 -12.41 -5.38 -2.68
C ASN A 53 -12.79 -5.49 -1.18
N SER A 54 -13.55 -4.50 -0.69
CA SER A 54 -14.01 -4.34 0.71
C SER A 54 -12.93 -4.04 1.77
N GLU A 55 -11.66 -3.92 1.39
CA GLU A 55 -10.59 -3.43 2.25
C GLU A 55 -10.24 -1.98 1.93
N SER A 56 -9.73 -1.26 2.92
CA SER A 56 -9.33 0.14 2.79
C SER A 56 -7.89 0.29 3.22
N ALA A 57 -7.20 1.27 2.66
CA ALA A 57 -5.86 1.62 3.10
C ALA A 57 -5.62 3.10 3.00
N LEU A 58 -4.69 3.54 3.83
CA LEU A 58 -4.20 4.89 3.90
C LEU A 58 -2.73 4.87 3.54
N ALA A 59 -2.30 5.84 2.75
CA ALA A 59 -0.90 6.08 2.50
C ALA A 59 -0.57 7.53 2.80
N VAL A 60 0.67 7.74 3.21
CA VAL A 60 1.30 9.05 3.39
C VAL A 60 2.65 9.02 2.70
N GLY A 61 3.11 10.16 2.20
CA GLY A 61 4.39 10.21 1.53
C GLY A 61 4.94 11.61 1.43
N ALA A 62 6.22 11.68 1.16
CA ALA A 62 6.92 12.92 0.87
C ALA A 62 7.61 12.80 -0.48
N SER A 63 7.60 13.87 -1.27
CA SER A 63 8.36 13.95 -2.51
C SER A 63 9.19 15.22 -2.55
N VAL A 64 10.36 15.13 -3.19
CA VAL A 64 11.37 16.18 -3.22
C VAL A 64 11.86 16.34 -4.66
N ASN A 65 11.88 17.59 -5.13
CA ASN A 65 12.52 17.97 -6.38
C ASN A 65 13.97 18.33 -6.11
N PHE A 66 14.90 17.55 -6.69
CA PHE A 66 16.32 17.90 -6.65
C PHE A 66 16.65 19.00 -7.66
N ASN A 67 16.01 18.95 -8.83
CA ASN A 67 16.06 19.95 -9.87
C ASN A 67 14.75 19.89 -10.70
N SER A 68 14.63 20.69 -11.76
CA SER A 68 13.42 20.74 -12.60
C SER A 68 13.09 19.43 -13.34
N HIS A 69 14.02 18.48 -13.36
CA HIS A 69 13.95 17.23 -14.11
C HIS A 69 13.96 16.00 -13.20
N VAL A 70 14.38 16.09 -11.94
CA VAL A 70 14.62 14.93 -11.07
C VAL A 70 13.81 15.05 -9.78
N ILE A 71 12.99 14.03 -9.53
CA ILE A 71 12.10 13.93 -8.38
C ILE A 71 12.38 12.63 -7.62
N ALA A 72 12.53 12.70 -6.31
CA ALA A 72 12.43 11.52 -5.44
C ALA A 72 11.12 11.53 -4.65
N LYS A 73 10.65 10.34 -4.30
CA LYS A 73 9.47 10.14 -3.48
C LYS A 73 9.70 8.99 -2.51
N VAL A 74 9.22 9.18 -1.29
CA VAL A 74 9.08 8.14 -0.28
C VAL A 74 7.61 8.07 0.12
N SER A 75 7.10 6.87 0.32
CA SER A 75 5.71 6.63 0.71
C SER A 75 5.67 5.54 1.76
N PHE A 76 4.69 5.63 2.65
CA PHE A 76 4.33 4.66 3.67
C PHE A 76 2.83 4.41 3.55
N SER A 77 2.40 3.17 3.70
CA SER A 77 0.99 2.79 3.68
C SER A 77 0.66 1.90 4.86
N ASP A 78 -0.57 1.98 5.31
CA ASP A 78 -1.16 1.09 6.30
C ASP A 78 -2.58 0.74 5.86
N ASP A 79 -3.00 -0.48 6.11
CA ASP A 79 -4.26 -1.02 5.61
C ASP A 79 -5.17 -1.56 6.73
N THR A 80 -6.43 -1.85 6.41
CA THR A 80 -7.42 -2.38 7.37
C THR A 80 -7.10 -3.77 7.90
N ALA A 81 -6.09 -4.45 7.35
CA ALA A 81 -5.56 -5.71 7.86
C ALA A 81 -4.29 -5.54 8.72
N ASN A 82 -3.90 -4.30 9.04
CA ASN A 82 -2.68 -3.93 9.77
C ASN A 82 -1.38 -4.32 9.04
N ASN A 83 -1.39 -4.34 7.70
CA ASN A 83 -0.15 -4.48 6.95
C ASN A 83 0.43 -3.09 6.66
N MET A 84 1.63 -2.87 7.17
CA MET A 84 2.40 -1.68 6.84
C MET A 84 3.28 -1.93 5.62
N GLY A 85 3.31 -0.95 4.71
CA GLY A 85 4.14 -0.94 3.51
C GLY A 85 4.97 0.34 3.43
N ALA A 86 6.09 0.27 2.73
CA ALA A 86 6.89 1.44 2.39
C ALA A 86 7.44 1.32 0.97
N SER A 87 7.55 2.45 0.28
CA SER A 87 8.14 2.50 -1.06
C SER A 87 8.99 3.75 -1.23
N VAL A 88 10.00 3.62 -2.09
CA VAL A 88 10.86 4.73 -2.53
C VAL A 88 10.95 4.70 -4.06
N GLY A 89 11.02 5.87 -4.67
CA GLY A 89 11.10 6.00 -6.12
C GLY A 89 11.84 7.26 -6.53
N ILE A 90 12.46 7.20 -7.71
CA ILE A 90 13.11 8.33 -8.38
C ILE A 90 12.59 8.42 -9.82
N GLY A 91 12.35 9.63 -10.29
CA GLY A 91 11.89 9.91 -11.66
C GLY A 91 12.74 11.00 -12.28
N MET A 92 13.02 10.86 -13.58
CA MET A 92 13.75 11.83 -14.39
C MET A 92 12.92 12.17 -15.63
N GLY A 93 12.61 13.45 -15.84
CA GLY A 93 11.94 13.97 -17.05
C GLY A 93 12.92 14.70 -17.96
N PHE A 94 12.62 14.76 -19.26
CA PHE A 94 13.39 15.47 -20.29
C PHE A 94 12.45 16.31 -21.18
#